data_AF-A0AAN0MMX1-F1
#
_entry.id   AF-A0AAN0MMX1-F1
#
_cell.length_a   1.000
_cell.length_b   1.000
_cell.length_c   1.000
_cell.angle_alpha   90.00
_cell.angle_beta   90.00
_cell.angle_gamma   90.00
#
_symmetry.space_group_name_H-M   'P 1'
#
loop_
_entity.id
_entity.type
_entity.pdbx_description
1 polymer ?
#
loop_
_entity_poly.entity_id
_entity_poly.type
_entity_poly.pdbx_seq_one_letter_code
_entity_poly.pdbx_strand_id
1 'polypeptide(L)'
;MLSDVVLFSWKLGMIIFIIPIVFQLSCFGFLSAIKNKPVKMNKKISNILIFIAVSGAVISLFFSFYVSYRLDALGYETCPKTSWMAPNKYVKDISLCKD
;
A
#
# COMPACT_ATOMS: atom_id res chain seq x y z
N MET A 1 16.40 -10.85 -13.80
CA MET A 1 15.37 -11.87 -14.07
C MET A 1 14.03 -11.28 -13.70
N LEU A 2 13.12 -11.14 -14.66
CA LEU A 2 11.74 -10.72 -14.38
C LEU A 2 11.03 -11.98 -13.86
N SER A 3 10.49 -11.96 -12.64
CA SER A 3 9.81 -13.12 -12.07
C SER A 3 8.59 -13.50 -12.91
N ASP A 4 8.47 -14.77 -13.28
CA ASP A 4 7.36 -15.29 -14.09
C ASP A 4 6.03 -15.31 -13.31
N VAL A 5 6.11 -15.22 -11.98
CA VAL A 5 5.00 -15.10 -11.05
C VAL A 5 5.18 -13.84 -10.20
N VAL A 6 4.17 -12.97 -10.22
CA VAL A 6 4.11 -11.76 -9.41
C VAL A 6 2.89 -11.88 -8.49
N LEU A 7 3.15 -12.03 -7.19
CA LEU A 7 2.12 -11.95 -6.16
C LEU A 7 1.93 -10.49 -5.79
N PHE A 8 0.95 -9.84 -6.41
CA PHE A 8 0.66 -8.45 -6.13
C PHE A 8 -0.70 -8.33 -5.43
N SER A 9 -0.64 -8.01 -4.13
CA SER A 9 -1.81 -7.64 -3.35
C SER A 9 -1.83 -6.14 -3.17
N TRP A 10 -3.02 -5.55 -3.19
CA TRP A 10 -3.28 -4.22 -2.63
C TRP A 10 -2.58 -4.01 -1.28
N LYS A 11 -2.55 -5.06 -0.44
CA LYS A 11 -1.87 -5.04 0.87
C LYS A 11 -0.38 -4.72 0.75
N LEU A 12 0.33 -5.26 -0.25
CA LEU A 12 1.77 -5.02 -0.43
C LEU A 12 2.04 -3.57 -0.86
N GLY A 13 1.21 -3.03 -1.75
CA GLY A 13 1.25 -1.61 -2.11
C GLY A 13 1.03 -0.71 -0.89
N MET A 14 0.00 -1.01 -0.09
CA MET A 14 -0.28 -0.29 1.16
C MET A 14 0.91 -0.31 2.13
N ILE A 15 1.55 -1.47 2.34
CA ILE A 15 2.65 -1.62 3.29
C ILE A 15 3.82 -0.69 2.94
N ILE A 16 4.22 -0.60 1.67
CA ILE A 16 5.36 0.23 1.22
C ILE A 16 5.12 1.72 1.52
N PHE A 17 3.89 2.21 1.35
CA PHE A 17 3.56 3.61 1.64
C PHE A 17 3.31 3.86 3.14
N ILE A 18 2.78 2.88 3.86
CA ILE A 18 2.48 3.01 5.30
C ILE A 18 3.77 3.03 6.14
N ILE A 19 4.81 2.27 5.75
CA ILE A 19 6.09 2.19 6.50
C ILE A 19 6.71 3.58 6.78
N PRO A 20 7.00 4.43 5.78
CA PRO A 20 7.60 5.74 6.03
C PRO A 20 6.66 6.67 6.81
N ILE A 21 5.34 6.58 6.59
CA ILE A 21 4.35 7.40 7.31
C ILE A 21 4.32 7.04 8.80
N VAL A 22 4.26 5.75 9.11
CA VAL A 22 4.25 5.26 10.50
C VAL A 22 5.56 5.56 11.19
N PHE A 23 6.70 5.38 10.50
CA PHE A 23 8.01 5.73 11.04
C PHE A 23 8.09 7.23 11.38
N GLN A 24 7.59 8.10 10.50
CA GLN A 24 7.60 9.54 10.70
C GLN A 24 6.66 9.97 11.83
N LEU A 25 5.46 9.39 11.93
CA LEU A 25 4.53 9.60 13.04
C LEU A 25 5.11 9.14 14.38
N SER A 26 5.75 7.98 14.41
CA SER A 26 6.37 7.42 15.61
C SER A 26 7.51 8.30 16.10
N CYS A 27 8.38 8.76 15.19
CA CYS A 27 9.47 9.67 15.51
C CYS A 27 8.95 11.01 16.04
N PHE A 28 7.89 11.56 15.44
CA PHE A 28 7.24 12.79 15.90
C PHE A 28 6.60 12.63 17.28
N GLY A 29 5.94 11.50 17.53
CA GLY A 29 5.37 11.15 18.83
C GLY A 29 6.43 11.00 19.91
N PHE A 30 7.54 10.33 19.60
CA PHE A 30 8.66 10.14 20.52
C PHE A 30 9.35 11.47 20.87
N LEU A 31 9.61 12.34 19.88
CA LEU A 31 10.14 13.68 20.10
C LEU A 31 9.20 14.54 20.97
N SER A 32 7.89 14.38 20.81
CA SER A 32 6.88 15.08 21.61
C SER A 32 6.87 14.60 23.06
N ALA A 33 7.01 13.28 23.27
CA ALA A 33 7.11 12.67 24.60
C ALA A 33 8.39 13.13 25.33
N ILE A 34 9.54 13.13 24.65
CA ILE A 34 10.82 13.62 25.22
C ILE A 34 10.73 15.09 25.61
N LYS A 35 10.11 15.92 24.77
CA LYS A 35 9.97 17.37 25.07
C LYS A 35 8.95 17.67 26.16
N ASN A 36 8.23 16.66 26.68
CA ASN A 36 7.23 16.74 27.75
C ASN A 36 6.22 17.90 27.59
N LYS A 37 6.04 18.33 26.34
CA LYS A 37 5.01 19.27 25.95
C LYS A 37 3.93 18.41 25.32
N PRO A 38 2.74 18.29 25.94
CA PRO A 38 1.63 17.65 25.26
C PRO A 38 1.43 18.44 23.98
N VAL A 39 1.49 17.75 22.84
CA VAL A 39 1.06 18.33 21.57
C VAL A 39 -0.41 18.64 21.78
N LYS A 40 -0.72 19.89 22.13
CA LYS A 40 -2.08 20.38 22.16
C LYS A 40 -2.58 20.11 20.75
N MET A 41 -3.49 19.13 20.63
CA MET A 41 -4.05 18.68 19.37
C MET A 41 -4.84 19.86 18.80
N ASN A 42 -4.11 20.76 18.15
CA ASN A 42 -4.67 21.97 17.62
C ASN A 42 -5.44 21.59 16.36
N LYS A 43 -6.51 22.30 16.02
CA LYS A 43 -7.32 22.00 14.82
C LYS A 43 -6.44 21.79 13.58
N LYS A 44 -5.32 22.51 13.48
CA LYS A 44 -4.33 22.39 12.40
C LYS A 44 -3.69 20.99 12.30
N ILE A 45 -3.32 20.36 13.42
CA ILE A 45 -2.70 19.02 13.45
C ILE A 45 -3.74 17.95 13.12
N SER A 46 -4.94 18.06 13.67
CA SER A 46 -6.04 17.16 13.37
C SER A 46 -6.40 17.19 11.88
N ASN A 47 -6.46 18.38 11.27
CA ASN A 47 -6.74 18.51 9.84
C ASN A 47 -5.63 17.91 8.95
N ILE A 48 -4.37 18.04 9.36
CA ILE A 48 -3.24 17.41 8.69
C ILE A 48 -3.35 15.88 8.78
N LEU A 49 -3.71 15.32 9.94
CA LEU A 49 -3.90 13.88 10.10
C LEU A 49 -5.00 13.35 9.17
N ILE A 50 -6.13 14.06 9.11
CA ILE A 50 -7.26 13.71 8.24
C ILE A 50 -6.83 13.77 6.77
N PHE A 51 -6.11 14.83 6.37
CA PHE A 51 -5.60 14.96 5.01
C PHE A 51 -4.62 13.83 4.64
N ILE A 52 -3.74 13.43 5.55
CA ILE A 52 -2.81 12.30 5.35
C ILE A 52 -3.60 10.99 5.22
N ALA A 53 -4.61 10.76 6.05
CA ALA A 53 -5.43 9.55 5.98
C ALA A 53 -6.19 9.45 4.65
N VAL A 54 -6.84 10.54 4.22
CA VAL A 54 -7.57 10.59 2.95
C VAL A 54 -6.63 10.44 1.76
N SER A 55 -5.50 11.15 1.76
CA SER A 55 -4.52 11.05 0.68
C SER A 55 -3.89 9.66 0.59
N GLY A 56 -3.58 9.01 1.72
CA GLY A 56 -3.10 7.63 1.75
C GLY A 56 -4.11 6.65 1.14
N ALA A 57 -5.40 6.80 1.45
CA ALA A 57 -6.45 5.96 0.86
C ALA A 57 -6.56 6.16 -0.67
N VAL A 58 -6.54 7.41 -1.12
CA VAL A 58 -6.63 7.76 -2.55
C VAL A 58 -5.40 7.28 -3.33
N ILE A 59 -4.19 7.53 -2.81
CA ILE A 59 -2.94 7.09 -3.45
C ILE A 59 -2.89 5.58 -3.57
N SER A 60 -3.34 4.85 -2.54
CA SER A 60 -3.41 3.40 -2.62
C SER A 60 -4.34 2.93 -3.75
N LEU A 61 -5.49 3.61 -3.94
CA LEU A 61 -6.44 3.29 -5.01
C LEU A 61 -5.77 3.41 -6.36
N PHE A 62 -5.16 4.55 -6.64
CA PHE A 62 -4.43 4.78 -7.88
C PHE A 62 -3.27 3.82 -8.06
N PHE A 63 -2.52 3.51 -7.01
CA PHE A 63 -1.38 2.61 -7.08
C PHE A 63 -1.79 1.20 -7.50
N SER A 64 -2.91 0.69 -6.98
CA SER A 64 -3.42 -0.62 -7.39
C SER A 64 -3.85 -0.67 -8.84
N PHE A 65 -4.53 0.37 -9.32
CA PHE A 65 -4.89 0.47 -10.74
C PHE A 65 -3.64 0.57 -11.62
N TYR A 66 -2.67 1.38 -11.23
CA TYR A 66 -1.42 1.56 -11.97
C TYR A 66 -0.64 0.26 -12.09
N VAL A 67 -0.49 -0.49 -11.00
CA VAL A 67 0.24 -1.77 -11.05
C VAL A 67 -0.49 -2.79 -11.92
N SER A 68 -1.82 -2.88 -11.81
CA SER A 68 -2.61 -3.76 -12.68
C SER A 68 -2.42 -3.41 -14.15
N TYR A 69 -2.53 -2.12 -14.51
CA TYR A 69 -2.30 -1.64 -15.87
C TYR A 69 -0.88 -1.92 -16.38
N ARG A 70 0.14 -1.75 -15.53
CA ARG A 70 1.54 -2.03 -15.89
C ARG A 70 1.80 -3.51 -16.10
N LEU A 71 1.14 -4.39 -15.33
CA LEU A 71 1.24 -5.85 -15.48
C LEU A 71 0.56 -6.32 -16.77
N ASP A 72 -0.63 -5.79 -17.08
CA ASP A 72 -1.33 -6.05 -18.34
C ASP A 72 -0.48 -5.62 -19.55
N ALA A 73 0.13 -4.43 -19.49
CA ALA A 73 1.02 -3.92 -20.54
C ALA A 73 2.30 -4.77 -20.71
N LEU A 74 2.71 -5.52 -19.69
CA LEU A 74 3.84 -6.45 -19.71
C LEU A 74 3.43 -7.87 -20.15
N GLY A 75 2.14 -8.10 -20.46
CA GLY A 75 1.61 -9.39 -20.90
C GLY A 75 1.40 -10.39 -19.76
N TYR A 76 1.22 -9.92 -18.52
CA TYR A 76 0.85 -10.79 -17.40
C TYR A 76 -0.67 -10.96 -17.33
N GLU A 77 -1.12 -12.19 -17.17
CA GLU A 77 -2.52 -12.54 -16.95
C GLU A 77 -2.80 -12.78 -15.45
N THR A 78 -4.02 -12.48 -15.01
CA THR A 78 -4.43 -12.69 -13.62
C THR A 78 -5.07 -14.06 -13.43
N CYS A 79 -4.59 -14.85 -12.48
CA CYS A 79 -5.22 -16.11 -12.13
C CYS A 79 -6.58 -15.89 -11.44
N PRO A 80 -7.58 -16.75 -11.69
CA PRO A 80 -8.83 -16.72 -10.95
C PRO A 80 -8.55 -16.96 -9.46
N LYS A 81 -9.05 -16.04 -8.63
CA LYS A 81 -8.85 -16.10 -7.18
C LYS A 81 -9.83 -17.09 -6.57
N THR A 82 -9.34 -18.08 -5.83
CA THR A 82 -10.17 -19.02 -5.07
C THR A 82 -10.82 -18.40 -3.83
N SER A 83 -10.28 -17.28 -3.34
CA SER A 83 -10.82 -16.52 -2.21
C SER A 83 -10.66 -15.02 -2.40
N TRP A 84 -11.65 -14.25 -1.96
CA TRP A 84 -11.62 -12.78 -2.01
C TRP A 84 -10.52 -12.17 -1.13
N MET A 85 -10.03 -12.93 -0.13
CA MET A 85 -8.94 -12.50 0.75
C MET A 85 -7.55 -12.88 0.20
N ALA A 86 -7.47 -13.68 -0.86
CA ALA A 86 -6.21 -14.11 -1.45
C ALA A 86 -5.55 -12.96 -2.27
N PRO A 87 -4.21 -12.87 -2.24
CA PRO A 87 -3.48 -11.93 -3.10
C PRO A 87 -3.72 -12.23 -4.58
N ASN A 88 -3.68 -11.22 -5.45
CA ASN A 88 -3.75 -11.48 -6.89
C ASN A 88 -2.44 -12.14 -7.34
N LYS A 89 -2.54 -13.29 -7.99
CA LYS A 89 -1.43 -13.95 -8.66
C LYS A 89 -1.45 -13.51 -10.12
N TYR A 90 -0.43 -12.77 -10.52
CA TYR A 90 -0.18 -12.41 -11.92
C TYR A 90 0.88 -13.34 -12.48
N VAL A 91 0.63 -13.94 -13.63
CA VAL A 91 1.53 -14.90 -14.29
C VAL A 91 1.69 -14.54 -15.76
N LYS A 92 2.86 -14.79 -16.34
CA LYS A 92 3.04 -14.63 -17.80
C LYS A 92 2.39 -15.74 -18.61
N ASP A 93 2.25 -16.91 -18.00
CA ASP A 93 1.67 -18.09 -18.63
C ASP A 93 0.58 -18.64 -17.72
N ILE A 94 -0.65 -18.73 -18.23
CA ILE A 94 -1.82 -19.22 -17.49
C ILE A 94 -1.64 -20.65 -16.96
N SER A 95 -0.73 -21.44 -17.55
CA SER A 95 -0.38 -22.78 -17.05
C SER A 95 0.24 -22.75 -15.65
N LEU A 96 0.85 -21.63 -15.26
CA LEU A 96 1.40 -21.39 -13.92
C LEU A 96 0.31 -21.02 -12.87
N CYS A 97 -0.96 -20.89 -13.29
CA CYS A 97 -2.09 -20.74 -12.37
C CYS A 97 -2.53 -22.06 -11.71
N LYS A 98 -2.02 -23.21 -12.16
CA LYS A 98 -2.26 -24.50 -11.50
C LYS A 98 -1.29 -24.66 -10.33
N ASP A 99 -1.76 -24.32 -9.14
CA ASP A 99 -1.32 -24.94 -7.90
C ASP A 99 -2.47 -25.80 -7.36
#